data_AF-A0AA35VKB8-F1
#
_entry.id   AF-A0AA35VKB8-F1
#
_cell.length_a   1.000
_cell.length_b   1.000
_cell.length_c   1.000
_cell.angle_alpha   90.00
_cell.angle_beta   90.00
_cell.angle_gamma   90.00
#
_symmetry.space_group_name_H-M   'P 1'
#
loop_
_entity.id
_entity.type
_entity.pdbx_description
1 polymer ?
#
loop_
_entity_poly.entity_id
_entity_poly.type
_entity_poly.pdbx_seq_one_letter_code
_entity_poly.pdbx_strand_id
1 'polypeptide(L)'
;MSSNEDDGSTMTPITPGPNPFNFQTQVISTTPVKSNIGQRRGHRYKHSSISTQHQIFQEPPPRPPPVLPASLPIPTLREAWKSMRKDQRLRLYWCLCHLAVAMYIFYKSEGSLAAVALSHLVFFDAGSAAVCVAVEVLGNFEVWRRSSIRHPFGLERAEVLTGFAMSVFLLFGGFDLVSHNLKHFLESLGSHEAHHEHEHGHVSASSIDIIAGAAIVSTLISAYGLRNHARIAKVMRVSYLAHLPSILSNPFHFLTLSFSALIALLPLMSIALYTWLDRLICAVISFAMFAVGIRVAVAQGLMLLMSYGGNGGNNVVSSILREIESDAGVQRVENAQFWQVHYGLCMANLKLSVARGYDEVSLGKLRNRISSLIQNRLGEGYGHGGYTRWEVTLQMDTDLVS
;
A
#
# COMPACT_ATOMS: atom_id res chain seq x y z
N MET A 1 -27.72 41.19 38.41
CA MET A 1 -29.03 41.86 38.40
C MET A 1 -28.93 43.03 37.44
N SER A 2 -29.40 42.86 36.20
CA SER A 2 -29.96 43.98 35.44
C SER A 2 -30.72 43.40 34.27
N SER A 3 -32.01 43.68 34.31
CA SER A 3 -33.09 43.26 33.45
C SER A 3 -33.26 44.19 32.26
N ASN A 4 -33.95 43.66 31.25
CA ASN A 4 -34.45 44.27 30.03
C ASN A 4 -35.24 45.57 30.22
N GLU A 5 -35.27 46.39 29.16
CA GLU A 5 -36.43 47.06 28.52
C GLU A 5 -35.87 47.88 27.34
N ASP A 6 -35.97 47.40 26.10
CA ASP A 6 -37.02 47.67 25.09
C ASP A 6 -37.21 49.16 24.76
N ASP A 7 -36.76 49.58 23.58
CA ASP A 7 -37.35 50.74 22.90
C ASP A 7 -37.24 50.58 21.38
N GLY A 8 -38.41 50.44 20.76
CA GLY A 8 -38.59 50.35 19.32
C GLY A 8 -38.53 51.74 18.69
N SER A 9 -37.62 51.92 17.74
CA SER A 9 -37.66 53.06 16.82
C SER A 9 -37.46 52.59 15.38
N THR A 10 -38.59 52.55 14.68
CA THR A 10 -38.70 52.34 13.25
C THR A 10 -38.06 53.54 12.53
N MET A 11 -36.89 53.35 11.92
CA MET A 11 -36.32 54.29 10.96
C MET A 11 -36.15 53.63 9.58
N THR A 12 -36.82 54.26 8.63
CA THR A 12 -36.93 54.07 7.18
C THR A 12 -35.73 53.42 6.46
N PRO A 13 -35.95 52.48 5.52
CA PRO A 13 -34.88 51.97 4.67
C PRO A 13 -34.43 53.05 3.68
N ILE A 14 -33.13 53.33 3.70
CA ILE A 14 -32.43 54.18 2.74
C ILE A 14 -32.51 53.49 1.38
N THR A 15 -33.18 54.12 0.40
CA THR A 15 -33.26 53.62 -0.97
C THR A 15 -31.85 53.57 -1.57
N PRO A 16 -31.30 52.40 -1.93
CA PRO A 16 -30.03 52.33 -2.62
C PRO A 16 -30.23 52.88 -4.04
N GLY A 17 -29.44 53.88 -4.43
CA GLY A 17 -29.38 54.36 -5.81
C GLY A 17 -29.06 53.23 -6.79
N PRO A 18 -29.38 53.40 -8.08
CA PRO A 18 -29.28 52.33 -9.07
C PRO A 18 -27.82 51.90 -9.21
N ASN A 19 -27.50 50.73 -8.67
CA ASN A 19 -26.20 50.11 -8.85
C ASN A 19 -26.15 49.53 -10.29
N PRO A 20 -25.29 50.04 -11.19
CA PRO A 20 -25.27 49.61 -12.59
C PRO A 20 -24.73 48.19 -12.77
N PHE A 21 -24.24 47.54 -11.70
CA PHE A 21 -23.69 46.21 -11.73
C PHE A 21 -24.42 45.26 -10.78
N ASN A 22 -25.32 44.45 -11.35
CA ASN A 22 -26.04 43.39 -10.65
C ASN A 22 -25.16 42.14 -10.57
N PHE A 23 -24.24 42.09 -9.60
CA PHE A 23 -23.46 40.89 -9.32
C PHE A 23 -24.24 39.97 -8.38
N GLN A 24 -24.85 38.92 -8.93
CA GLN A 24 -25.31 37.77 -8.15
C GLN A 24 -24.13 36.83 -7.92
N THR A 25 -23.74 36.62 -6.67
CA THR A 25 -22.71 35.64 -6.29
C THR A 25 -23.24 34.24 -6.59
N GLN A 26 -22.79 33.63 -7.70
CA GLN A 26 -23.11 32.25 -8.01
C GLN A 26 -22.19 31.31 -7.23
N VAL A 27 -22.79 30.48 -6.37
CA VAL A 27 -22.10 29.39 -5.69
C VAL A 27 -21.82 28.29 -6.72
N ILE A 28 -20.55 27.92 -6.88
CA ILE A 28 -20.10 26.89 -7.82
C ILE A 28 -20.65 25.53 -7.36
N SER A 29 -21.67 25.03 -8.07
CA SER A 29 -22.19 23.67 -7.94
C SER A 29 -21.27 22.69 -8.69
N THR A 30 -20.90 21.57 -8.05
CA THR A 30 -20.03 20.52 -8.61
C THR A 30 -20.74 19.55 -9.59
N THR A 31 -21.89 19.94 -10.15
CA THR A 31 -22.55 19.16 -11.20
C THR A 31 -21.99 19.49 -12.58
N PRO A 32 -21.89 18.51 -13.50
CA PRO A 32 -21.24 18.71 -14.79
C PRO A 32 -21.96 19.78 -15.63
N VAL A 33 -21.22 20.83 -15.98
CA VAL A 33 -21.69 21.94 -16.81
C VAL A 33 -22.01 21.42 -18.22
N LYS A 34 -23.28 21.44 -18.62
CA LYS A 34 -23.65 21.32 -20.03
C LYS A 34 -23.14 22.59 -20.74
N SER A 35 -22.25 22.42 -21.71
CA SER A 35 -21.73 23.51 -22.53
C SER A 35 -22.89 24.21 -23.27
N ASN A 36 -23.28 25.40 -22.80
CA ASN A 36 -24.21 26.28 -23.50
C ASN A 36 -23.48 27.07 -24.60
N ILE A 37 -22.71 26.39 -25.44
CA ILE A 37 -22.25 26.97 -26.71
C ILE A 37 -23.30 26.62 -27.76
N GLY A 38 -24.12 27.61 -28.14
CA GLY A 38 -25.12 27.46 -29.22
C GLY A 38 -26.58 27.74 -28.87
N GLN A 39 -26.89 28.39 -27.74
CA GLN A 39 -28.26 28.89 -27.46
C GLN A 39 -28.58 30.20 -28.22
N ARG A 40 -28.33 30.23 -29.54
CA ARG A 40 -29.10 31.08 -30.44
C ARG A 40 -30.21 30.20 -31.01
N ARG A 41 -31.45 30.50 -30.64
CA ARG A 41 -32.68 29.85 -31.12
C ARG A 41 -32.74 29.88 -32.65
N GLY A 42 -32.15 28.87 -33.29
CA GLY A 42 -32.51 28.42 -34.62
C GLY A 42 -33.29 27.12 -34.45
N HIS A 43 -34.50 27.07 -34.99
CA HIS A 43 -35.26 25.83 -35.07
C HIS A 43 -34.39 24.74 -35.71
N ARG A 44 -34.10 23.71 -34.93
CA ARG A 44 -33.20 22.62 -35.31
C ARG A 44 -33.93 21.70 -36.28
N TYR A 45 -33.98 22.08 -37.55
CA TYR A 45 -34.46 21.18 -38.60
C TYR A 45 -33.40 20.11 -38.88
N LYS A 46 -33.37 19.06 -38.04
CA LYS A 46 -32.57 17.85 -38.30
C LYS A 46 -33.14 16.97 -39.42
N HIS A 47 -34.26 17.38 -40.01
CA HIS A 47 -34.98 16.64 -41.04
C HIS A 47 -35.21 17.45 -42.32
N SER A 48 -34.66 18.66 -42.45
CA SER A 48 -34.72 19.39 -43.71
C SER A 48 -33.56 18.95 -44.61
N SER A 49 -33.91 18.47 -45.81
CA SER A 49 -33.00 18.00 -46.86
C SER A 49 -31.98 19.04 -47.34
N ILE A 50 -32.17 20.31 -46.97
CA ILE A 50 -31.27 21.43 -47.31
C ILE A 50 -30.18 21.64 -46.24
N SER A 51 -30.36 21.16 -45.01
CA SER A 51 -29.33 21.30 -43.94
C SER A 51 -28.20 20.27 -44.08
N THR A 52 -28.46 19.14 -44.73
CA THR A 52 -27.47 18.08 -44.99
C THR A 52 -26.38 18.48 -45.98
N GLN A 53 -26.61 19.49 -46.83
CA GLN A 53 -25.71 19.85 -47.91
C GLN A 53 -24.68 20.95 -47.54
N HIS A 54 -24.93 21.69 -46.46
CA HIS A 54 -24.02 22.73 -45.94
C HIS A 54 -23.26 22.32 -44.66
N GLN A 55 -23.39 21.06 -44.23
CA GLN A 55 -22.68 20.54 -43.08
C GLN A 55 -21.27 20.10 -43.50
N ILE A 56 -20.41 21.09 -43.77
CA ILE A 56 -18.99 20.92 -44.17
C ILE A 56 -18.18 20.16 -43.10
N PHE A 57 -18.65 20.19 -41.84
CA PHE A 57 -18.12 19.33 -40.79
C PHE A 57 -18.98 18.08 -40.67
N GLN A 58 -18.53 17.02 -41.34
CA GLN A 58 -19.00 15.67 -41.07
C GLN A 58 -18.69 15.36 -39.61
N GLU A 59 -19.71 15.13 -38.79
CA GLU A 59 -19.49 14.68 -37.41
C GLU A 59 -18.67 13.38 -37.50
N PRO A 60 -17.53 13.30 -36.79
CA PRO A 60 -16.69 12.10 -36.86
C PRO A 60 -17.56 10.90 -36.51
N PRO A 61 -17.44 9.79 -37.26
CA PRO A 61 -18.28 8.62 -37.05
C PRO A 61 -18.23 8.23 -35.56
N PRO A 62 -19.39 7.96 -34.94
CA PRO A 62 -19.47 7.72 -33.51
C PRO A 62 -18.53 6.58 -33.15
N ARG A 63 -17.49 6.91 -32.37
CA ARG A 63 -16.46 5.94 -31.99
C ARG A 63 -17.17 4.81 -31.23
N PRO A 64 -16.92 3.54 -31.57
CA PRO A 64 -17.52 2.41 -30.86
C PRO A 64 -17.28 2.57 -29.36
N PRO A 65 -18.26 2.22 -28.51
CA PRO A 65 -18.13 2.38 -27.08
C PRO A 65 -16.86 1.68 -26.61
N PRO A 66 -16.05 2.32 -25.74
CA PRO A 66 -14.82 1.72 -25.27
C PRO A 66 -15.09 0.33 -24.67
N VAL A 67 -14.24 -0.65 -24.99
CA VAL A 67 -14.34 -2.04 -24.50
C VAL A 67 -14.27 -2.10 -22.97
N LEU A 68 -13.67 -1.08 -22.34
CA LEU A 68 -13.54 -0.92 -20.89
C LEU A 68 -14.32 0.29 -20.39
N PRO A 69 -14.90 0.22 -19.17
CA PRO A 69 -15.57 1.37 -18.58
C PRO A 69 -14.56 2.52 -18.37
N ALA A 70 -15.02 3.75 -18.61
CA ALA A 70 -14.18 4.95 -18.47
C ALA A 70 -13.65 5.11 -17.03
N SER A 71 -14.50 4.87 -16.04
CA SER A 71 -14.14 4.82 -14.64
C SER A 71 -15.15 3.96 -13.87
N LEU A 72 -14.71 3.42 -12.74
CA LEU A 72 -15.57 2.71 -11.80
C LEU A 72 -15.82 3.59 -10.57
N PRO A 73 -16.99 3.50 -9.93
CA PRO A 73 -17.30 4.29 -8.75
C PRO A 73 -16.34 3.92 -7.61
N ILE A 74 -15.75 4.93 -6.98
CA ILE A 74 -14.90 4.77 -5.80
C ILE A 74 -15.82 4.72 -4.57
N PRO A 75 -15.69 3.71 -3.70
CA PRO A 75 -16.58 3.55 -2.56
C PRO A 75 -16.45 4.68 -1.55
N THR A 76 -17.58 5.13 -1.02
CA THR A 76 -17.61 6.00 0.15
C THR A 76 -17.39 5.20 1.44
N LEU A 77 -16.99 5.86 2.53
CA LEU A 77 -16.79 5.19 3.83
C LEU A 77 -18.07 4.47 4.31
N ARG A 78 -19.25 5.05 4.03
CA ARG A 78 -20.55 4.46 4.39
C ARG A 78 -20.81 3.17 3.60
N GLU A 79 -20.45 3.16 2.31
CA GLU A 79 -20.57 1.97 1.47
C GLU A 79 -19.57 0.89 1.89
N ALA A 80 -18.33 1.27 2.21
CA ALA A 80 -17.32 0.36 2.75
C ALA A 80 -17.80 -0.31 4.04
N TRP A 81 -18.41 0.46 4.94
CA TRP A 81 -19.01 -0.08 6.16
C TRP A 81 -20.15 -1.06 5.88
N LYS A 82 -21.05 -0.72 4.95
CA LYS A 82 -22.17 -1.58 4.58
C LYS A 82 -21.73 -2.85 3.84
N SER A 83 -20.61 -2.80 3.13
CA SER A 83 -20.04 -3.92 2.37
C SER A 83 -19.37 -5.00 3.26
N MET A 84 -19.04 -4.66 4.52
CA MET A 84 -18.30 -5.58 5.38
C MET A 84 -19.07 -6.87 5.68
N ARG A 85 -18.43 -8.00 5.36
CA ARG A 85 -18.86 -9.33 5.79
C ARG A 85 -18.68 -9.51 7.30
N LYS A 86 -19.38 -10.48 7.89
CA LYS A 86 -19.29 -10.79 9.32
C LYS A 86 -17.84 -11.07 9.76
N ASP A 87 -17.09 -11.83 8.97
CA ASP A 87 -15.69 -12.16 9.25
C ASP A 87 -14.78 -10.93 9.19
N GLN A 88 -14.95 -10.08 8.16
CA GLN A 88 -14.18 -8.84 8.01
C GLN A 88 -14.48 -7.86 9.15
N ARG A 89 -15.74 -7.79 9.57
CA ARG A 89 -16.15 -6.96 10.70
C ARG A 89 -15.56 -7.47 12.02
N LEU A 90 -15.53 -8.79 12.23
CA LEU A 90 -14.87 -9.41 13.39
C LEU A 90 -13.37 -9.09 13.39
N ARG A 91 -12.69 -9.21 12.24
CA ARG A 91 -11.27 -8.85 12.09
C ARG A 91 -11.03 -7.36 12.36
N LEU A 92 -11.92 -6.48 11.91
CA LEU A 92 -11.84 -5.05 12.20
C LEU A 92 -11.93 -4.78 13.70
N TYR A 93 -12.87 -5.42 14.41
CA TYR A 93 -12.98 -5.27 15.87
C TYR A 93 -11.75 -5.80 16.60
N TRP A 94 -11.22 -6.95 16.19
CA TRP A 94 -9.97 -7.46 16.76
C TRP A 94 -8.80 -6.53 16.51
N CYS A 95 -8.73 -5.94 15.33
CA CYS A 95 -7.68 -4.99 15.01
C CYS A 95 -7.80 -3.69 15.82
N LEU A 96 -9.01 -3.19 16.04
CA LEU A 96 -9.23 -2.01 16.88
C LEU A 96 -8.87 -2.30 18.35
N CYS A 97 -9.21 -3.50 18.84
CA CYS A 97 -8.80 -3.97 20.16
C CYS A 97 -7.27 -4.08 20.26
N HIS A 98 -6.62 -4.66 19.26
CA HIS A 98 -5.16 -4.77 19.22
C HIS A 98 -4.49 -3.38 19.22
N LEU A 99 -5.02 -2.44 18.44
CA LEU A 99 -4.52 -1.05 18.42
C LEU A 99 -4.71 -0.36 19.78
N ALA A 100 -5.85 -0.58 20.45
CA ALA A 100 -6.08 -0.05 21.79
C ALA A 100 -5.09 -0.60 22.82
N VAL A 101 -4.78 -1.90 22.75
CA VAL A 101 -3.75 -2.53 23.60
C VAL A 101 -2.36 -1.98 23.27
N ALA A 102 -2.03 -1.78 21.99
CA ALA A 102 -0.77 -1.18 21.58
C ALA A 102 -0.60 0.24 22.12
N MET A 103 -1.65 1.06 22.04
CA MET A 103 -1.67 2.41 22.63
C MET A 103 -1.50 2.36 24.15
N TYR A 104 -2.16 1.43 24.83
CA TYR A 104 -2.00 1.24 26.27
C TYR A 104 -0.55 0.90 26.65
N ILE A 105 0.07 -0.04 25.93
CA ILE A 105 1.48 -0.43 26.13
C ILE A 105 2.40 0.76 25.87
N PHE A 106 2.14 1.54 24.82
CA PHE A 106 2.90 2.75 24.49
C PHE A 106 2.93 3.74 25.66
N TYR A 107 1.77 4.09 26.22
CA TYR A 107 1.69 5.01 27.38
C TYR A 107 2.29 4.45 28.66
N LYS A 108 2.37 3.12 28.82
CA LYS A 108 2.93 2.49 30.02
C LYS A 108 4.41 2.16 29.93
N SER A 109 5.04 2.37 28.76
CA SER A 109 6.40 1.92 28.50
C SER A 109 7.52 2.82 29.05
N GLU A 110 7.20 3.97 29.66
CA GLU A 110 8.15 5.04 30.02
C GLU A 110 9.31 4.66 30.98
N GLY A 111 9.31 3.48 31.60
CA GLY A 111 10.36 3.09 32.57
C GLY A 111 11.30 1.94 32.17
N SER A 112 11.26 1.46 30.93
CA SER A 112 12.24 0.48 30.43
C SER A 112 12.51 0.74 28.95
N LEU A 113 13.79 0.77 28.54
CA LEU A 113 14.15 1.02 27.15
C LEU A 113 13.68 -0.13 26.27
N ALA A 114 13.77 -1.38 26.75
CA ALA A 114 13.21 -2.53 26.05
C ALA A 114 11.69 -2.45 25.93
N ALA A 115 10.99 -1.99 26.97
CA ALA A 115 9.54 -1.80 26.95
C ALA A 115 9.12 -0.70 25.96
N VAL A 116 9.85 0.41 25.86
CA VAL A 116 9.62 1.47 24.86
C VAL A 116 9.83 0.92 23.44
N ALA A 117 10.92 0.18 23.21
CA ALA A 117 11.16 -0.42 21.91
C ALA A 117 10.08 -1.46 21.54
N LEU A 118 9.65 -2.28 22.51
CA LEU A 118 8.57 -3.24 22.33
C LEU A 118 7.25 -2.53 22.01
N SER A 119 6.94 -1.41 22.66
CA SER A 119 5.69 -0.68 22.42
C SER A 119 5.58 -0.16 20.98
N HIS A 120 6.68 0.36 20.42
CA HIS A 120 6.75 0.78 19.02
C HIS A 120 6.58 -0.40 18.06
N LEU A 121 7.17 -1.55 18.38
CA LEU A 121 7.04 -2.76 17.58
C LEU A 121 5.60 -3.32 17.59
N VAL A 122 4.94 -3.37 18.76
CA VAL A 122 3.53 -3.79 18.90
C VAL A 122 2.59 -2.81 18.19
N PHE A 123 2.85 -1.50 18.29
CA PHE A 123 2.09 -0.47 17.57
C PHE A 123 2.20 -0.65 16.05
N PHE A 124 3.41 -0.95 15.57
CA PHE A 124 3.61 -1.26 14.16
C PHE A 124 2.85 -2.52 13.72
N ASP A 125 2.90 -3.60 14.50
CA ASP A 125 2.17 -4.83 14.20
C ASP A 125 0.65 -4.58 14.12
N ALA A 126 0.09 -3.90 15.12
CA ALA A 126 -1.33 -3.52 15.16
C ALA A 126 -1.72 -2.60 13.99
N GLY A 127 -0.91 -1.60 13.67
CA GLY A 127 -1.14 -0.68 12.55
C GLY A 127 -1.09 -1.39 11.19
N SER A 128 -0.11 -2.28 10.99
CA SER A 128 0.02 -3.06 9.76
C SER A 128 -1.16 -4.03 9.57
N ALA A 129 -1.66 -4.62 10.66
CA ALA A 129 -2.85 -5.44 10.66
C ALA A 129 -4.11 -4.63 10.30
N ALA A 130 -4.22 -3.37 10.76
CA ALA A 130 -5.33 -2.47 10.44
C ALA A 130 -5.37 -2.13 8.95
N VAL A 131 -4.20 -1.83 8.38
CA VAL A 131 -4.04 -1.62 6.94
C VAL A 131 -4.45 -2.86 6.15
N CYS A 132 -4.07 -4.07 6.60
CA CYS A 132 -4.45 -5.31 5.94
C CYS A 132 -5.98 -5.49 5.92
N VAL A 133 -6.67 -5.26 7.04
CA VAL A 133 -8.14 -5.33 7.10
C VAL A 133 -8.77 -4.25 6.23
N ALA A 134 -8.23 -3.03 6.23
CA ALA A 134 -8.73 -1.95 5.37
C ALA A 134 -8.65 -2.33 3.88
N VAL A 135 -7.53 -2.89 3.43
CA VAL A 135 -7.35 -3.37 2.06
C VAL A 135 -8.30 -4.55 1.76
N GLU A 136 -8.54 -5.45 2.70
CA GLU A 136 -9.52 -6.53 2.53
C GLU A 136 -10.94 -6.02 2.34
N VAL A 137 -11.35 -4.99 3.09
CA VAL A 137 -12.66 -4.36 2.96
C VAL A 137 -12.79 -3.62 1.63
N LEU A 138 -11.76 -2.88 1.23
CA LEU A 138 -11.73 -2.19 -0.07
C LEU A 138 -11.72 -3.18 -1.25
N GLY A 139 -11.13 -4.36 -1.06
CA GLY A 139 -11.16 -5.46 -2.02
C GLY A 139 -12.54 -6.06 -2.31
N ASN A 140 -13.58 -5.70 -1.54
CA ASN A 140 -14.96 -6.09 -1.85
C ASN A 140 -15.55 -5.33 -3.05
N PHE A 141 -14.96 -4.20 -3.45
CA PHE A 141 -15.46 -3.37 -4.54
C PHE A 141 -14.79 -3.72 -5.86
N GLU A 142 -15.58 -3.71 -6.95
CA GLU A 142 -15.06 -4.04 -8.29
C GLU A 142 -13.88 -3.14 -8.69
N VAL A 143 -13.92 -1.85 -8.34
CA VAL A 143 -12.86 -0.87 -8.66
C VAL A 143 -11.49 -1.29 -8.13
N TRP A 144 -11.44 -2.14 -7.09
CA TRP A 144 -10.18 -2.62 -6.55
C TRP A 144 -9.44 -3.52 -7.54
N ARG A 145 -10.14 -4.44 -8.19
CA ARG A 145 -9.57 -5.48 -9.06
C ARG A 145 -9.80 -5.27 -10.56
N ARG A 146 -10.89 -4.59 -10.92
CA ARG A 146 -11.32 -4.46 -12.31
C ARG A 146 -10.64 -3.26 -12.98
N SER A 147 -10.05 -3.52 -14.14
CA SER A 147 -9.47 -2.48 -15.00
C SER A 147 -10.52 -1.50 -15.51
N SER A 148 -10.15 -0.22 -15.53
CA SER A 148 -10.90 0.87 -16.16
C SER A 148 -9.94 1.77 -16.94
N ILE A 149 -10.45 2.65 -17.80
CA ILE A 149 -9.59 3.58 -18.55
C ILE A 149 -8.83 4.52 -17.61
N ARG A 150 -9.49 4.99 -16.53
CA ARG A 150 -8.84 5.81 -15.50
C ARG A 150 -7.82 5.03 -14.66
N HIS A 151 -8.11 3.77 -14.34
CA HIS A 151 -7.27 2.89 -13.54
C HIS A 151 -7.05 1.56 -14.27
N PRO A 152 -6.04 1.47 -15.16
CA PRO A 152 -5.81 0.29 -16.01
C PRO A 152 -5.54 -1.01 -15.25
N PHE A 153 -4.97 -0.91 -14.05
CA PHE A 153 -4.64 -2.05 -13.18
C PHE A 153 -5.50 -2.12 -11.91
N GLY A 154 -6.66 -1.44 -11.92
CA GLY A 154 -7.47 -1.28 -10.71
C GLY A 154 -6.78 -0.43 -9.64
N LEU A 155 -7.21 -0.59 -8.38
CA LEU A 155 -6.65 0.12 -7.23
C LEU A 155 -5.71 -0.74 -6.37
N GLU A 156 -5.38 -1.97 -6.79
CA GLU A 156 -4.47 -2.86 -6.02
C GLU A 156 -3.08 -2.25 -5.78
N ARG A 157 -2.64 -1.30 -6.61
CA ARG A 157 -1.41 -0.52 -6.35
C ARG A 157 -1.44 0.31 -5.08
N ALA A 158 -2.62 0.69 -4.59
CA ALA A 158 -2.74 1.40 -3.33
C ALA A 158 -2.25 0.53 -2.15
N GLU A 159 -2.40 -0.80 -2.21
CA GLU A 159 -1.87 -1.72 -1.19
C GLU A 159 -0.34 -1.65 -1.11
N VAL A 160 0.34 -1.59 -2.26
CA VAL A 160 1.80 -1.43 -2.37
C VAL A 160 2.23 -0.09 -1.78
N LEU A 161 1.50 0.99 -2.10
CA LEU A 161 1.78 2.33 -1.57
C LEU A 161 1.59 2.40 -0.06
N THR A 162 0.52 1.82 0.49
CA THR A 162 0.32 1.78 1.93
C THR A 162 1.39 0.92 2.61
N GLY A 163 1.81 -0.19 2.00
CA GLY A 163 2.94 -0.99 2.46
C GLY A 163 4.25 -0.19 2.50
N PHE A 164 4.52 0.61 1.47
CA PHE A 164 5.66 1.52 1.44
C PHE A 164 5.57 2.59 2.54
N ALA A 165 4.41 3.22 2.73
CA ALA A 165 4.21 4.21 3.79
C ALA A 165 4.43 3.62 5.19
N MET A 166 3.95 2.40 5.44
CA MET A 166 4.23 1.67 6.68
C MET A 166 5.73 1.40 6.85
N SER A 167 6.45 1.02 5.79
CA SER A 167 7.90 0.80 5.89
C SER A 167 8.68 2.06 6.26
N VAL A 168 8.23 3.23 5.80
CA VAL A 168 8.81 4.53 6.20
C VAL A 168 8.56 4.79 7.68
N PHE A 169 7.33 4.55 8.16
CA PHE A 169 7.02 4.67 9.59
C PHE A 169 7.89 3.74 10.45
N LEU A 170 8.11 2.50 10.00
CA LEU A 170 9.00 1.54 10.66
C LEU A 170 10.46 2.01 10.69
N LEU A 171 10.95 2.59 9.60
CA LEU A 171 12.30 3.15 9.51
C LEU A 171 12.50 4.29 10.49
N PHE A 172 11.55 5.23 10.53
CA PHE A 172 11.60 6.34 11.49
C PHE A 172 11.49 5.84 12.93
N GLY A 173 10.62 4.87 13.21
CA GLY A 173 10.53 4.26 14.54
C GLY A 173 11.83 3.56 14.97
N GLY A 174 12.45 2.79 14.06
CA GLY A 174 13.75 2.17 14.33
C GLY A 174 14.87 3.21 14.53
N PHE A 175 14.90 4.24 13.70
CA PHE A 175 15.88 5.32 13.80
C PHE A 175 15.72 6.14 15.09
N ASP A 176 14.49 6.47 15.48
CA ASP A 176 14.19 7.17 16.73
C ASP A 176 14.74 6.39 17.93
N LEU A 177 14.44 5.09 17.99
CA LEU A 177 14.95 4.22 19.05
C LEU A 177 16.48 4.11 19.04
N VAL A 178 17.12 3.95 17.88
CA VAL A 178 18.60 3.97 17.78
C VAL A 178 19.17 5.28 18.31
N SER A 179 18.54 6.42 17.97
CA SER A 179 19.00 7.75 18.41
C SER A 179 18.88 7.94 19.92
N HIS A 180 17.76 7.48 20.52
CA HIS A 180 17.55 7.48 21.97
C HIS A 180 18.57 6.58 22.68
N ASN A 181 18.85 5.39 22.16
CA ASN A 181 19.86 4.49 22.72
C ASN A 181 21.27 5.11 22.67
N LEU A 182 21.63 5.73 21.54
CA LEU A 182 22.94 6.36 21.40
C LEU A 182 23.10 7.55 22.34
N LYS A 183 22.04 8.35 22.53
CA LYS A 183 22.03 9.45 23.50
C LYS A 183 22.33 8.96 24.91
N HIS A 184 21.61 7.94 25.39
CA HIS A 184 21.87 7.35 26.72
C HIS A 184 23.26 6.73 26.85
N PHE A 185 23.77 6.13 25.78
CA PHE A 185 25.14 5.60 25.78
C PHE A 185 26.19 6.71 25.90
N LEU A 186 26.02 7.82 25.18
CA LEU A 186 26.92 8.97 25.24
C LEU A 186 26.83 9.71 26.58
N GLU A 187 25.62 9.88 27.13
CA GLU A 187 25.39 10.42 28.48
C GLU A 187 26.07 9.56 29.55
N SER A 188 26.08 8.23 29.38
CA SER A 188 26.78 7.31 30.29
C SER A 188 28.31 7.38 30.19
N LEU A 189 28.88 7.97 29.13
CA LEU A 189 30.33 8.09 28.93
C LEU A 189 30.87 9.48 29.31
N GLY A 190 30.03 10.52 29.26
CA GLY A 190 30.39 11.87 29.66
C GLY A 190 30.31 12.06 31.17
N SER A 191 31.29 12.71 31.79
CA SER A 191 31.27 13.08 33.22
C SER A 191 30.33 14.25 33.54
N HIS A 192 29.25 14.42 32.77
CA HIS A 192 28.32 15.54 32.91
C HIS A 192 27.00 15.03 33.47
N GLU A 193 26.69 15.47 34.68
CA GLU A 193 25.41 15.28 35.35
C GLU A 193 24.29 15.86 34.46
N ALA A 194 23.27 15.06 34.15
CA ALA A 194 22.15 15.51 33.34
C ALA A 194 21.34 16.55 34.14
N HIS A 195 21.25 17.80 33.66
CA HIS A 195 20.44 18.86 34.28
C HIS A 195 18.91 18.63 34.18
N HIS A 196 18.49 17.52 33.59
CA HIS A 196 17.12 17.01 33.63
C HIS A 196 17.17 15.56 34.08
N GLU A 197 17.17 15.33 35.39
CA GLU A 197 16.76 14.04 35.95
C GLU A 197 15.31 13.81 35.53
N HIS A 198 15.11 13.07 34.45
CA HIS A 198 13.88 12.31 34.33
C HIS A 198 13.97 11.26 35.44
N GLU A 199 13.22 11.49 36.52
CA GLU A 199 12.97 10.49 37.55
C GLU A 199 12.68 9.16 36.85
N HIS A 200 13.68 8.26 36.84
CA HIS A 200 13.46 6.87 36.51
C HIS A 200 12.72 6.27 37.70
N GLY A 201 11.44 6.64 37.84
CA GLY A 201 10.53 5.97 38.73
C GLY A 201 10.59 4.51 38.33
N HIS A 202 11.28 3.71 39.15
CA HIS A 202 11.46 2.29 38.93
C HIS A 202 10.08 1.70 38.67
N VAL A 203 9.77 1.44 37.41
CA VAL A 203 8.54 0.77 37.04
C VAL A 203 8.62 -0.58 37.73
N SER A 204 7.60 -0.87 38.55
CA SER A 204 7.56 -2.13 39.29
C SER A 204 7.77 -3.26 38.31
N ALA A 205 8.60 -4.26 38.67
CA ALA A 205 8.78 -5.47 37.87
C ALA A 205 7.45 -6.03 37.34
N SER A 206 6.38 -5.94 38.15
CA SER A 206 5.02 -6.32 37.78
C SER A 206 4.42 -5.56 36.59
N SER A 207 4.76 -4.28 36.40
CA SER A 207 4.23 -3.48 35.28
C SER A 207 4.88 -3.86 33.96
N ILE A 208 6.17 -4.25 33.97
CA ILE A 208 6.87 -4.77 32.78
C ILE A 208 6.31 -6.13 32.37
N ASP A 209 6.02 -6.99 33.35
CA ASP A 209 5.38 -8.29 33.10
C ASP A 209 3.97 -8.13 32.51
N ILE A 210 3.20 -7.14 32.98
CA ILE A 210 1.88 -6.82 32.41
C ILE A 210 2.02 -6.33 30.96
N ILE A 211 3.01 -5.49 30.66
CA ILE A 211 3.28 -5.02 29.30
C ILE A 211 3.65 -6.19 28.38
N ALA A 212 4.59 -7.04 28.81
CA ALA A 212 5.04 -8.20 28.04
C ALA A 212 3.91 -9.22 27.85
N GLY A 213 3.15 -9.52 28.90
CA GLY A 213 1.98 -10.39 28.84
C GLY A 213 0.90 -9.86 27.91
N ALA A 214 0.59 -8.56 27.98
CA ALA A 214 -0.36 -7.91 27.09
C ALA A 214 0.09 -7.97 25.63
N ALA A 215 1.39 -7.74 25.34
CA ALA A 215 1.96 -7.85 24.01
C ALA A 215 1.92 -9.28 23.46
N ILE A 216 2.20 -10.29 24.28
CA ILE A 216 2.11 -11.71 23.88
C ILE A 216 0.66 -12.06 23.55
N VAL A 217 -0.27 -11.77 24.47
CA VAL A 217 -1.69 -12.12 24.31
C VAL A 217 -2.28 -11.41 23.10
N SER A 218 -2.04 -10.10 22.94
CA SER A 218 -2.55 -9.34 21.81
C SER A 218 -1.99 -9.83 20.47
N THR A 219 -0.69 -10.16 20.43
CA THR A 219 -0.01 -10.65 19.23
C THR A 219 -0.47 -12.06 18.87
N LEU A 220 -0.67 -12.95 19.84
CA LEU A 220 -1.23 -14.28 19.61
C LEU A 220 -2.68 -14.19 19.10
N ILE A 221 -3.52 -13.37 19.73
CA ILE A 221 -4.91 -13.15 19.28
C ILE A 221 -4.91 -12.57 17.86
N SER A 222 -4.05 -11.60 17.57
CA SER A 222 -3.86 -11.04 16.23
C SER A 222 -3.46 -12.11 15.23
N ALA A 223 -2.48 -12.96 15.60
CA ALA A 223 -2.00 -14.03 14.76
C ALA A 223 -3.05 -15.11 14.48
N TYR A 224 -3.80 -15.57 15.49
CA TYR A 224 -4.84 -16.60 15.30
C TYR A 224 -6.12 -16.04 14.67
N GLY A 225 -6.54 -14.84 15.10
CA GLY A 225 -7.80 -14.22 14.75
C GLY A 225 -7.82 -13.55 13.37
N LEU A 226 -6.71 -12.92 12.97
CA LEU A 226 -6.65 -12.19 11.70
C LEU A 226 -6.25 -13.10 10.53
N ARG A 227 -5.54 -14.21 10.79
CA ARG A 227 -5.02 -15.14 9.74
C ARG A 227 -4.30 -14.40 8.61
N ASN A 228 -3.72 -13.23 8.90
CA ASN A 228 -3.10 -12.34 7.92
C ASN A 228 -1.69 -12.78 7.50
N HIS A 229 -1.18 -13.87 8.08
CA HIS A 229 0.18 -14.38 7.87
C HIS A 229 0.54 -14.59 6.42
N ALA A 230 -0.37 -15.15 5.62
CA ALA A 230 -0.11 -15.39 4.20
C ALA A 230 -0.02 -14.09 3.40
N ARG A 231 -0.83 -13.07 3.75
CA ARG A 231 -0.81 -11.76 3.07
C ARG A 231 0.46 -10.99 3.44
N ILE A 232 0.77 -10.89 4.73
CA ILE A 232 1.95 -10.16 5.20
C ILE A 232 3.24 -10.88 4.80
N ALA A 233 3.31 -12.22 4.89
CA ALA A 233 4.46 -12.97 4.38
C ALA A 233 4.68 -12.76 2.87
N LYS A 234 3.59 -12.67 2.09
CA LYS A 234 3.63 -12.34 0.65
C LYS A 234 4.15 -10.93 0.39
N VAL A 235 3.81 -9.96 1.25
CA VAL A 235 4.36 -8.59 1.20
C VAL A 235 5.87 -8.58 1.51
N MET A 236 6.29 -9.39 2.47
CA MET A 236 7.63 -9.33 3.06
C MET A 236 8.70 -10.09 2.28
N ARG A 237 8.33 -11.08 1.43
CA ARG A 237 9.27 -11.93 0.66
C ARG A 237 10.49 -12.39 1.48
N VAL A 238 10.27 -12.76 2.75
CA VAL A 238 11.32 -13.25 3.63
C VAL A 238 11.36 -14.77 3.54
N SER A 239 12.17 -15.30 2.61
CA SER A 239 12.30 -16.75 2.37
C SER A 239 12.80 -17.54 3.60
N TYR A 240 13.56 -16.90 4.49
CA TYR A 240 14.10 -17.58 5.68
C TYR A 240 13.03 -17.92 6.73
N LEU A 241 11.97 -17.11 6.83
CA LEU A 241 10.86 -17.35 7.78
C LEU A 241 9.79 -18.29 7.22
N ALA A 242 9.94 -18.73 5.97
CA ALA A 242 9.00 -19.65 5.32
C ALA A 242 9.04 -21.08 5.92
N HIS A 243 10.13 -21.44 6.62
CA HIS A 243 10.27 -22.74 7.30
C HIS A 243 9.66 -22.75 8.71
N LEU A 244 9.25 -21.60 9.25
CA LEU A 244 8.59 -21.52 10.54
C LEU A 244 7.10 -21.85 10.41
N PRO A 245 6.42 -22.26 11.52
CA PRO A 245 4.97 -22.41 11.53
C PRO A 245 4.29 -21.16 10.97
N SER A 246 3.16 -21.34 10.28
CA SER A 246 2.45 -20.28 9.55
C SER A 246 2.09 -19.05 10.37
N ILE A 247 2.14 -19.14 11.70
CA ILE A 247 1.86 -18.06 12.66
C ILE A 247 3.09 -17.15 12.84
N LEU A 248 4.30 -17.71 12.71
CA LEU A 248 5.59 -17.03 12.86
C LEU A 248 6.23 -16.66 11.51
N SER A 249 5.59 -17.01 10.39
CA SER A 249 6.04 -16.59 9.06
C SER A 249 5.91 -15.08 8.85
N ASN A 250 5.09 -14.39 9.66
CA ASN A 250 5.09 -12.94 9.75
C ASN A 250 6.28 -12.48 10.63
N PRO A 251 7.27 -11.76 10.06
CA PRO A 251 8.43 -11.28 10.82
C PRO A 251 8.04 -10.41 12.01
N PHE A 252 6.94 -9.67 11.95
CA PHE A 252 6.51 -8.79 13.04
C PHE A 252 5.98 -9.60 14.23
N HIS A 253 5.10 -10.58 14.00
CA HIS A 253 4.65 -11.46 15.08
C HIS A 253 5.81 -12.26 15.69
N PHE A 254 6.74 -12.76 14.86
CA PHE A 254 7.93 -13.45 15.37
C PHE A 254 8.77 -12.53 16.26
N LEU A 255 9.04 -11.30 15.80
CA LEU A 255 9.85 -10.34 16.53
C LEU A 255 9.19 -9.92 17.85
N THR A 256 7.89 -9.60 17.80
CA THR A 256 7.11 -9.20 18.98
C THR A 256 7.03 -10.33 20.00
N LEU A 257 6.66 -11.55 19.60
CA LEU A 257 6.54 -12.69 20.52
C LEU A 257 7.91 -13.05 21.13
N SER A 258 8.98 -13.04 20.34
CA SER A 258 10.33 -13.39 20.83
C SER A 258 10.83 -12.36 21.84
N PHE A 259 10.70 -11.07 21.57
CA PHE A 259 11.16 -10.03 22.50
C PHE A 259 10.23 -9.81 23.67
N SER A 260 8.91 -9.98 23.52
CA SER A 260 8.02 -9.96 24.68
C SER A 260 8.31 -11.12 25.63
N ALA A 261 8.60 -12.32 25.12
CA ALA A 261 9.01 -13.45 25.96
C ALA A 261 10.34 -13.16 26.68
N LEU A 262 11.31 -12.56 25.99
CA LEU A 262 12.59 -12.17 26.59
C LEU A 262 12.42 -11.08 27.66
N ILE A 263 11.54 -10.10 27.43
CA ILE A 263 11.23 -9.04 28.39
C ILE A 263 10.50 -9.59 29.62
N ALA A 264 9.60 -10.56 29.46
CA ALA A 264 8.93 -11.24 30.59
C ALA A 264 9.89 -12.05 31.48
N LEU A 265 11.09 -12.41 30.98
CA LEU A 265 12.11 -13.10 31.75
C LEU A 265 13.06 -12.13 32.49
N LEU A 266 13.06 -10.84 32.12
CA LEU A 266 13.94 -9.82 32.71
C LEU A 266 13.78 -9.69 34.23
N PRO A 267 12.56 -9.68 34.80
CA PRO A 267 12.40 -9.49 36.25
C PRO A 267 12.93 -10.63 37.11
N LEU A 268 13.22 -11.80 36.52
CA LEU A 268 13.80 -12.95 37.21
C LEU A 268 15.32 -12.84 37.37
N MET A 269 15.95 -11.85 36.72
CA MET A 269 17.40 -11.67 36.66
C MET A 269 17.90 -10.70 37.74
N SER A 270 19.22 -10.70 37.99
CA SER A 270 19.84 -9.74 38.91
C SER A 270 19.76 -8.31 38.38
N ILE A 271 19.76 -7.31 39.27
CA ILE A 271 19.59 -5.88 38.92
C ILE A 271 20.64 -5.39 37.90
N ALA A 272 21.89 -5.84 38.03
CA ALA A 272 22.95 -5.48 37.10
C ALA A 272 22.77 -6.15 35.72
N LEU A 273 22.31 -7.40 35.69
CA LEU A 273 22.03 -8.10 34.43
C LEU A 273 20.79 -7.52 33.74
N TYR A 274 19.78 -7.12 34.51
CA TYR A 274 18.56 -6.47 34.04
C TYR A 274 18.87 -5.19 33.26
N THR A 275 19.63 -4.25 33.82
CA THR A 275 19.91 -2.96 33.17
C THR A 275 20.74 -3.10 31.90
N TRP A 276 21.70 -4.02 31.90
CA TRP A 276 22.49 -4.32 30.70
C TRP A 276 21.64 -4.99 29.62
N LEU A 277 20.82 -5.96 30.00
CA LEU A 277 20.00 -6.73 29.06
C LEU A 277 18.84 -5.88 28.51
N ASP A 278 18.24 -4.98 29.29
CA ASP A 278 17.24 -4.01 28.84
C ASP A 278 17.77 -3.14 27.68
N ARG A 279 18.99 -2.59 27.84
CA ARG A 279 19.68 -1.82 26.80
C ARG A 279 20.00 -2.67 25.57
N LEU A 280 20.50 -3.89 25.77
CA LEU A 280 20.81 -4.80 24.67
C LEU A 280 19.55 -5.15 23.87
N ILE A 281 18.45 -5.52 24.55
CA ILE A 281 17.18 -5.85 23.91
C ILE A 281 16.66 -4.65 23.13
N CYS A 282 16.69 -3.46 23.72
CA CYS A 282 16.30 -2.24 23.03
C CYS A 282 17.12 -2.03 21.74
N ALA A 283 18.45 -2.15 21.81
CA ALA A 283 19.33 -2.01 20.66
C ALA A 283 19.03 -3.05 19.56
N VAL A 284 18.81 -4.32 19.95
CA VAL A 284 18.48 -5.39 19.00
C VAL A 284 17.11 -5.15 18.35
N ILE A 285 16.07 -4.75 19.12
CA ILE A 285 14.75 -4.40 18.56
C ILE A 285 14.89 -3.26 17.56
N SER A 286 15.61 -2.20 17.93
CA SER A 286 15.79 -1.00 17.10
C SER A 286 16.47 -1.33 15.77
N PHE A 287 17.56 -2.11 15.83
CA PHE A 287 18.25 -2.58 14.62
C PHE A 287 17.38 -3.49 13.77
N ALA A 288 16.63 -4.41 14.39
CA ALA A 288 15.72 -5.30 13.68
C ALA A 288 14.60 -4.51 12.98
N MET A 289 13.97 -3.55 13.66
CA MET A 289 12.96 -2.65 13.07
C MET A 289 13.54 -1.87 11.89
N PHE A 290 14.73 -1.27 12.04
CA PHE A 290 15.38 -0.52 10.97
C PHE A 290 15.73 -1.41 9.76
N ALA A 291 16.36 -2.57 9.98
CA ALA A 291 16.74 -3.50 8.92
C ALA A 291 15.53 -4.06 8.17
N VAL A 292 14.48 -4.44 8.90
CA VAL A 292 13.21 -4.89 8.31
C VAL A 292 12.57 -3.72 7.54
N GLY A 293 12.55 -2.51 8.10
CA GLY A 293 12.08 -1.29 7.44
C GLY A 293 12.75 -1.03 6.10
N ILE A 294 14.09 -1.07 6.04
CA ILE A 294 14.85 -0.88 4.79
C ILE A 294 14.44 -1.94 3.77
N ARG A 295 14.42 -3.21 4.18
CA ARG A 295 14.10 -4.32 3.28
C ARG A 295 12.72 -4.16 2.66
N VAL A 296 11.72 -3.79 3.45
CA VAL A 296 10.35 -3.56 2.95
C VAL A 296 10.30 -2.32 2.07
N ALA A 297 10.93 -1.22 2.49
CA ALA A 297 10.95 0.02 1.71
C ALA A 297 11.55 -0.19 0.32
N VAL A 298 12.67 -0.91 0.22
CA VAL A 298 13.29 -1.25 -1.07
C VAL A 298 12.39 -2.17 -1.88
N ALA A 299 11.85 -3.23 -1.29
CA ALA A 299 10.99 -4.18 -2.01
C ALA A 299 9.72 -3.52 -2.57
N GLN A 300 9.05 -2.70 -1.77
CA GLN A 300 7.85 -1.96 -2.15
C GLN A 300 8.18 -0.80 -3.10
N GLY A 301 9.25 -0.07 -2.83
CA GLY A 301 9.73 1.03 -3.68
C GLY A 301 10.08 0.56 -5.09
N LEU A 302 10.77 -0.56 -5.23
CA LEU A 302 11.06 -1.16 -6.54
C LEU A 302 9.78 -1.55 -7.30
N MET A 303 8.76 -2.06 -6.60
CA MET A 303 7.47 -2.34 -7.22
C MET A 303 6.77 -1.06 -7.69
N LEU A 304 6.81 0.02 -6.90
CA LEU A 304 6.29 1.33 -7.29
C LEU A 304 7.07 1.94 -8.46
N LEU A 305 8.38 1.67 -8.56
CA LEU A 305 9.24 2.09 -9.67
C LEU A 305 9.07 1.25 -10.94
N MET A 306 8.12 0.29 -10.97
CA MET A 306 7.95 -0.63 -12.10
C MET A 306 9.22 -1.45 -12.37
N SER A 307 9.84 -1.98 -11.32
CA SER A 307 10.94 -2.93 -11.44
C SER A 307 10.50 -4.35 -11.07
N TYR A 308 11.22 -5.34 -11.56
CA TYR A 308 11.03 -6.73 -11.17
C TYR A 308 12.08 -7.13 -10.11
N GLY A 309 11.62 -7.34 -8.87
CA GLY A 309 12.44 -7.77 -7.74
C GLY A 309 12.13 -9.18 -7.23
N GLY A 310 11.77 -10.11 -8.14
CA GLY A 310 11.42 -11.50 -7.78
C GLY A 310 12.63 -12.35 -7.36
N ASN A 311 12.37 -13.56 -6.85
CA ASN A 311 13.42 -14.49 -6.42
C ASN A 311 14.29 -14.91 -7.62
N GLY A 312 15.58 -14.58 -7.60
CA GLY A 312 16.50 -14.78 -8.73
C GLY A 312 16.64 -13.56 -9.67
N GLY A 313 15.84 -12.51 -9.48
CA GLY A 313 16.00 -11.18 -10.06
C GLY A 313 16.38 -11.14 -11.54
N ASN A 314 17.41 -10.34 -11.85
CA ASN A 314 17.92 -10.15 -13.21
C ASN A 314 18.55 -11.41 -13.82
N ASN A 315 19.01 -12.36 -13.01
CA ASN A 315 19.65 -13.58 -13.51
C ASN A 315 18.63 -14.50 -14.20
N VAL A 316 17.44 -14.64 -13.62
CA VAL A 316 16.36 -15.44 -14.23
C VAL A 316 15.84 -14.74 -15.49
N VAL A 317 15.61 -13.42 -15.42
CA VAL A 317 15.18 -12.63 -16.59
C VAL A 317 16.20 -12.73 -17.73
N SER A 318 17.48 -12.55 -17.46
CA SER A 318 18.53 -12.68 -18.49
C SER A 318 18.65 -14.09 -19.06
N SER A 319 18.44 -15.14 -18.23
CA SER A 319 18.40 -16.52 -18.72
C SER A 319 17.25 -16.76 -19.70
N ILE A 320 16.06 -16.19 -19.42
CA ILE A 320 14.89 -16.28 -20.29
C ILE A 320 15.12 -15.52 -21.60
N LEU A 321 15.72 -14.34 -21.53
CA LEU A 321 16.04 -13.55 -22.72
C LEU A 321 17.03 -14.29 -23.64
N ARG A 322 18.06 -14.92 -23.07
CA ARG A 322 18.99 -15.76 -23.84
C ARG A 322 18.30 -16.96 -24.49
N GLU A 323 17.36 -17.58 -23.79
CA GLU A 323 16.58 -18.69 -24.34
C GLU A 323 15.66 -18.23 -25.49
N ILE A 324 15.03 -17.06 -25.36
CA ILE A 324 14.23 -16.45 -26.44
C ILE A 324 15.10 -16.11 -27.64
N GLU A 325 16.31 -15.58 -27.44
CA GLU A 325 17.26 -15.28 -28.53
C GLU A 325 17.82 -16.54 -29.20
N SER A 326 17.82 -17.69 -28.52
CA SER A 326 18.25 -18.97 -29.10
C SER A 326 17.22 -19.62 -30.02
N ASP A 327 16.00 -19.09 -30.04
CA ASP A 327 14.91 -19.59 -30.88
C ASP A 327 15.17 -19.28 -32.36
N ALA A 328 15.10 -20.29 -33.22
CA ALA A 328 15.38 -20.14 -34.66
C ALA A 328 14.50 -19.10 -35.37
N GLY A 329 13.35 -18.73 -34.79
CA GLY A 329 12.51 -17.66 -35.33
C GLY A 329 12.92 -16.25 -34.93
N VAL A 330 13.67 -16.09 -33.84
CA VAL A 330 14.03 -14.77 -33.29
C VAL A 330 15.43 -14.41 -33.77
N GLN A 331 15.57 -13.27 -34.45
CA GLN A 331 16.90 -12.75 -34.81
C GLN A 331 17.53 -12.00 -33.64
N ARG A 332 16.73 -11.18 -32.95
CA ARG A 332 17.18 -10.36 -31.83
C ARG A 332 16.02 -9.92 -30.95
N VAL A 333 16.28 -9.80 -29.65
CA VAL A 333 15.40 -9.07 -28.73
C VAL A 333 15.80 -7.59 -28.74
N GLU A 334 14.94 -6.72 -29.27
CA GLU A 334 15.23 -5.28 -29.36
C GLU A 334 15.01 -4.54 -28.05
N ASN A 335 13.94 -4.90 -27.36
CA ASN A 335 13.59 -4.31 -26.07
C ASN A 335 12.88 -5.36 -25.23
N ALA A 336 13.22 -5.44 -23.95
CA ALA A 336 12.53 -6.29 -23.02
C ALA A 336 12.40 -5.60 -21.67
N GLN A 337 11.17 -5.48 -21.20
CA GLN A 337 10.84 -4.80 -19.96
C GLN A 337 9.98 -5.73 -19.10
N PHE A 338 10.49 -6.04 -17.92
CA PHE A 338 9.81 -6.87 -16.93
C PHE A 338 9.58 -6.05 -15.69
N TRP A 339 8.34 -6.00 -15.22
CA TRP A 339 8.02 -5.26 -14.01
C TRP A 339 6.85 -5.86 -13.27
N GLN A 340 6.76 -5.54 -11.99
CA GLN A 340 5.65 -5.94 -11.16
C GLN A 340 4.70 -4.77 -10.92
N VAL A 341 3.40 -4.98 -11.16
CA VAL A 341 2.38 -3.95 -11.01
C VAL A 341 1.86 -3.90 -9.58
N HIS A 342 1.51 -5.07 -9.03
CA HIS A 342 1.09 -5.30 -7.65
C HIS A 342 1.40 -6.77 -7.29
N TYR A 343 1.10 -7.21 -6.07
CA TYR A 343 1.44 -8.56 -5.60
C TYR A 343 0.89 -9.72 -6.45
N GLY A 344 -0.20 -9.49 -7.17
CA GLY A 344 -0.88 -10.50 -7.99
C GLY A 344 -0.56 -10.44 -9.49
N LEU A 345 0.10 -9.38 -9.98
CA LEU A 345 0.28 -9.16 -11.41
C LEU A 345 1.69 -8.66 -11.74
N CYS A 346 2.33 -9.37 -12.66
CA CYS A 346 3.57 -8.99 -13.31
C CYS A 346 3.32 -8.81 -14.82
N MET A 347 4.10 -7.93 -15.43
CA MET A 347 4.06 -7.61 -16.84
C MET A 347 5.40 -7.94 -17.49
N ALA A 348 5.35 -8.52 -18.68
CA ALA A 348 6.49 -8.69 -19.56
C ALA A 348 6.16 -8.09 -20.92
N ASN A 349 6.93 -7.09 -21.35
CA ASN A 349 6.75 -6.42 -22.62
C ASN A 349 8.02 -6.60 -23.44
N LEU A 350 7.89 -7.27 -24.57
CA LEU A 350 9.02 -7.63 -25.43
C LEU A 350 8.80 -7.11 -26.84
N LYS A 351 9.86 -6.55 -27.42
CA LYS A 351 9.96 -6.22 -28.83
C LYS A 351 10.99 -7.13 -29.47
N LEU A 352 10.57 -7.93 -30.43
CA LEU A 352 11.39 -8.94 -31.10
C LEU A 352 11.51 -8.62 -32.58
N SER A 353 12.72 -8.77 -33.12
CA SER A 353 12.93 -8.85 -34.56
C SER A 353 12.90 -10.33 -34.98
N VAL A 354 12.01 -10.65 -35.92
CA VAL A 354 11.73 -12.01 -36.38
C VAL A 354 12.25 -12.21 -37.80
N ALA A 355 12.74 -13.42 -38.09
CA ALA A 355 13.26 -13.74 -39.41
C ALA A 355 12.23 -13.59 -40.53
N ARG A 356 12.69 -13.16 -41.71
CA ARG A 356 11.84 -13.03 -42.91
C ARG A 356 11.26 -14.39 -43.30
N GLY A 357 9.99 -14.39 -43.71
CA GLY A 357 9.30 -15.58 -44.22
C GLY A 357 8.47 -16.35 -43.18
N TYR A 358 8.35 -15.84 -41.95
CA TYR A 358 7.36 -16.36 -40.99
C TYR A 358 5.94 -15.96 -41.41
N ASP A 359 5.04 -16.93 -41.51
CA ASP A 359 3.62 -16.69 -41.70
C ASP A 359 2.95 -16.25 -40.39
N GLU A 360 1.79 -15.58 -40.49
CA GLU A 360 1.01 -15.13 -39.32
C GLU A 360 0.70 -16.27 -38.34
N VAL A 361 0.51 -17.50 -38.84
CA VAL A 361 0.26 -18.67 -38.00
C VAL A 361 1.51 -19.07 -37.21
N SER A 362 2.70 -19.06 -37.81
CA SER A 362 3.94 -19.35 -37.07
C SER A 362 4.32 -18.22 -36.12
N LEU A 363 4.03 -16.96 -36.46
CA LEU A 363 4.17 -15.83 -35.53
C LEU A 363 3.26 -16.00 -34.31
N GLY A 364 2.00 -16.40 -34.53
CA GLY A 364 1.07 -16.73 -33.44
C GLY A 364 1.58 -17.87 -32.55
N LYS A 365 2.13 -18.94 -33.15
CA LYS A 365 2.74 -20.05 -32.40
C LYS A 365 3.96 -19.60 -31.59
N LEU A 366 4.84 -18.78 -32.18
CA LEU A 366 6.01 -18.22 -31.49
C LEU A 366 5.57 -17.34 -30.31
N ARG A 367 4.55 -16.49 -30.51
CA ARG A 367 3.99 -15.62 -29.45
C ARG A 367 3.49 -16.44 -28.27
N ASN A 368 2.75 -17.51 -28.55
CA ASN A 368 2.23 -18.40 -27.52
C ASN A 368 3.36 -19.14 -26.81
N ARG A 369 4.35 -19.67 -27.54
CA ARG A 369 5.51 -20.35 -26.97
C ARG A 369 6.28 -19.45 -26.01
N ILE A 370 6.62 -18.22 -26.41
CA ILE A 370 7.36 -17.28 -25.57
C ILE A 370 6.52 -16.85 -24.36
N SER A 371 5.23 -16.61 -24.56
CA SER A 371 4.32 -16.27 -23.45
C SER A 371 4.25 -17.39 -22.41
N SER A 372 4.11 -18.63 -22.87
CA SER A 372 4.13 -19.81 -21.99
C SER A 372 5.48 -20.03 -21.31
N LEU A 373 6.60 -19.79 -22.01
CA LEU A 373 7.93 -19.87 -21.41
C LEU A 373 8.07 -18.90 -20.23
N ILE A 374 7.72 -17.63 -20.44
CA ILE A 374 7.75 -16.58 -19.41
C ILE A 374 6.83 -16.95 -18.25
N GLN A 375 5.59 -17.36 -18.53
CA GLN A 375 4.61 -17.74 -17.51
C GLN A 375 5.05 -18.96 -16.71
N ASN A 376 5.65 -19.97 -17.34
CA ASN A 376 6.10 -21.18 -16.66
C ASN A 376 7.36 -20.97 -15.83
N ARG A 377 8.26 -20.08 -16.27
CA ARG A 377 9.56 -19.86 -15.60
C ARG A 377 9.51 -18.78 -14.53
N LEU A 378 8.73 -17.72 -14.75
CA LEU A 378 8.58 -16.62 -13.80
C LEU A 378 7.28 -16.67 -12.99
N GLY A 379 6.28 -17.41 -13.47
CA GLY A 379 5.09 -17.71 -12.67
C GLY A 379 5.41 -18.73 -11.59
N GLU A 380 4.75 -18.61 -10.44
CA GLU A 380 4.77 -19.66 -9.44
C GLU A 380 3.96 -20.84 -10.03
N GLY A 381 4.64 -21.95 -10.32
CA GLY A 381 4.08 -23.08 -11.07
C GLY A 381 2.72 -23.57 -10.56
N TYR A 382 1.95 -24.16 -11.46
CA TYR A 382 0.61 -24.72 -11.17
C TYR A 382 0.70 -25.65 -9.94
N GLY A 383 -0.04 -25.32 -8.88
CA GLY A 383 -0.15 -26.16 -7.67
C GLY A 383 0.63 -25.71 -6.43
N HIS A 384 1.51 -24.70 -6.50
CA HIS A 384 2.25 -24.21 -5.33
C HIS A 384 1.56 -23.09 -4.52
N GLY A 385 0.27 -22.82 -4.75
CA GLY A 385 -0.49 -21.81 -4.00
C GLY A 385 -0.07 -20.36 -4.28
N GLY A 386 0.83 -20.17 -5.24
CA GLY A 386 1.30 -18.88 -5.72
C GLY A 386 0.35 -18.24 -6.74
N TYR A 387 -0.10 -17.02 -6.47
CA TYR A 387 -1.13 -16.31 -7.26
C TYR A 387 -0.55 -15.20 -8.16
N THR A 388 0.75 -15.20 -8.48
CA THR A 388 1.33 -14.14 -9.31
C THR A 388 1.12 -14.43 -10.80
N ARG A 389 0.16 -13.72 -11.40
CA ARG A 389 -0.16 -13.80 -12.83
C ARG A 389 0.84 -12.99 -13.65
N TRP A 390 1.24 -13.52 -14.80
CA TRP A 390 2.06 -12.83 -15.78
C TRP A 390 1.26 -12.50 -17.03
N GLU A 391 1.16 -11.20 -17.35
CA GLU A 391 0.64 -10.72 -18.62
C GLU A 391 1.81 -10.38 -19.55
N VAL A 392 1.81 -11.03 -20.72
CA VAL A 392 2.90 -10.93 -21.69
C VAL A 392 2.39 -10.24 -22.94
N THR A 393 3.03 -9.13 -23.29
CA THR A 393 2.79 -8.41 -24.54
C THR A 393 4.03 -8.54 -25.41
N LEU A 394 3.86 -9.11 -26.59
CA LEU A 394 4.91 -9.17 -27.60
C LEU A 394 4.58 -8.23 -28.75
N GLN A 395 5.57 -7.48 -29.20
CA GLN A 395 5.60 -6.86 -30.51
C GLN A 395 6.64 -7.60 -31.33
N MET A 396 6.24 -8.09 -32.50
CA MET A 396 7.11 -8.80 -33.43
C MET A 396 7.17 -7.96 -34.69
N ASP A 397 8.34 -7.39 -34.96
CA ASP A 397 8.60 -6.70 -36.21
C ASP A 397 9.36 -7.67 -37.11
N THR A 398 8.98 -7.74 -38.39
CA THR A 398 9.82 -8.36 -39.41
C THR A 398 10.74 -7.28 -39.94
N ASP A 399 12.03 -7.56 -40.05
CA ASP A 399 12.99 -6.59 -40.55
C ASP A 399 12.65 -6.16 -41.99
N LEU A 400 11.95 -5.02 -42.09
CA LEU A 400 11.78 -4.22 -43.30
C LEU A 400 13.05 -3.42 -43.52
N VAL A 401 14.14 -4.08 -43.91
CA VAL A 401 15.31 -3.36 -44.40
C VAL A 401 15.00 -2.82 -45.80
N SER A 402 14.94 -1.47 -45.82
CA SER A 402 15.18 -0.56 -46.94
C SER A 402 16.43 -0.90 -47.74
#